data_AF-A0A645IU77-F1
#
_entry.id   AF-A0A645IU77-F1
#
_cell.length_a   1.000
_cell.length_b   1.000
_cell.length_c   1.000
_cell.angle_alpha   90.00
_cell.angle_beta   90.00
_cell.angle_gamma   90.00
#
_symmetry.space_group_name_H-M   'P 1'
#
loop_
_entity.id
_entity.type
_entity.pdbx_description
1 polymer ?
#
loop_
_entity_poly.entity_id
_entity_poly.type
_entity_poly.pdbx_seq_one_letter_code
_entity_poly.pdbx_strand_id
1 'polypeptide(L)' 'MDFTGKKNGRGAYICPDIECLNKARKAKRLERAFECQIPQEIYQKLEEELKKDG' A
#
# COMPACT_ATOMS: atom_id res chain seq x y z
N MET A 1 -3.74 -7.88 -2.34
CA MET A 1 -2.68 -7.67 -1.33
C MET A 1 -2.12 -9.03 -0.89
N ASP A 2 -0.98 -9.08 -0.19
CA ASP A 2 -0.49 -10.33 0.40
C ASP A 2 -0.84 -10.41 1.89
N PHE A 3 -1.99 -11.00 2.18
CA PHE A 3 -2.47 -11.16 3.57
C PHE A 3 -1.71 -12.25 4.34
N THR A 4 -0.95 -13.09 3.64
CA THR A 4 -0.23 -14.23 4.23
C THR A 4 1.23 -13.92 4.60
N GLY A 5 1.80 -12.84 4.04
CA GLY A 5 3.21 -12.48 4.21
C GLY A 5 4.20 -13.48 3.59
N LYS A 6 3.75 -14.35 2.68
CA LYS A 6 4.55 -15.46 2.11
C LYS A 6 4.97 -15.24 0.66
N LYS A 7 4.59 -14.11 0.04
CA LYS A 7 5.04 -13.81 -1.33
C LYS A 7 6.51 -13.41 -1.34
N ASN A 8 7.28 -14.05 -2.22
CA ASN A 8 8.68 -13.72 -2.45
C ASN A 8 8.81 -12.30 -3.03
N GLY A 9 9.72 -11.51 -2.48
CA GLY A 9 10.02 -10.14 -2.94
C GLY A 9 10.08 -9.13 -1.80
N ARG A 10 10.25 -7.85 -2.15
CA ARG A 10 10.11 -6.74 -1.19
C ARG A 10 8.64 -6.61 -0.82
N GLY A 11 8.36 -6.51 0.48
CA GLY A 11 7.03 -6.28 1.03
C GLY A 11 7.00 -4.99 1.85
N ALA A 12 5.83 -4.37 1.93
CA ALA A 12 5.59 -3.24 2.81
C ALA A 12 4.24 -3.43 3.51
N TYR A 13 4.19 -3.06 4.78
CA TYR A 13 2.97 -3.09 5.58
C TYR A 13 2.41 -1.68 5.68
N ILE A 14 1.08 -1.57 5.57
CA ILE A 14 0.34 -0.34 5.80
C ILE A 14 -0.77 -0.65 6.80
N CYS A 15 -1.06 0.30 7.69
CA CYS A 15 -2.15 0.10 8.62
C CYS A 15 -3.51 0.11 7.88
N PRO A 16 -4.53 -0.61 8.38
CA PRO A 16 -5.80 -0.81 7.69
C PRO A 16 -6.70 0.44 7.81
N ASP A 17 -6.18 1.58 7.38
CA ASP A 17 -6.84 2.88 7.51
C ASP A 17 -6.50 3.76 6.30
N ILE A 18 -7.49 4.49 5.81
CA ILE A 18 -7.36 5.31 4.60
C ILE A 18 -6.45 6.52 4.86
N GLU A 19 -6.49 7.11 6.06
CA GLU A 19 -5.56 8.20 6.38
C GLU A 19 -4.11 7.72 6.41
N CYS A 20 -3.88 6.50 6.88
CA CYS A 20 -2.57 5.84 6.87
C CYS A 20 -2.01 5.75 5.45
N LEU A 21 -2.82 5.24 4.51
CA LEU A 21 -2.45 5.11 3.11
C LEU A 21 -2.19 6.49 2.48
N ASN A 22 -3.03 7.48 2.77
CA ASN A 22 -2.84 8.85 2.27
C ASN A 22 -1.53 9.50 2.79
N LYS A 23 -1.23 9.34 4.08
CA LYS A 23 0.05 9.79 4.68
C LYS A 23 1.24 9.08 4.03
N ALA A 24 1.14 7.77 3.80
CA ALA A 24 2.17 6.99 3.15
C ALA A 24 2.40 7.41 1.69
N ARG A 25 1.33 7.67 0.93
CA ARG A 25 1.37 8.18 -0.45
C ARG A 25 2.02 9.56 -0.51
N LYS A 26 1.60 10.51 0.34
CA LYS A 26 2.17 11.87 0.39
C LYS A 26 3.67 11.86 0.72
N ALA A 27 4.09 10.96 1.61
CA ALA A 27 5.49 10.80 2.00
C ALA A 27 6.28 9.85 1.08
N LYS A 28 5.69 9.35 -0.02
CA LYS A 28 6.28 8.38 -0.95
C LYS A 28 6.89 7.15 -0.26
N ARG A 29 6.27 6.70 0.86
CA ARG A 29 6.82 5.61 1.69
C ARG A 29 6.83 4.28 0.95
N LEU A 30 5.75 3.98 0.22
CA LEU A 30 5.66 2.75 -0.55
C LEU A 30 6.69 2.74 -1.69
N GLU A 31 6.82 3.85 -2.43
CA GLU A 31 7.82 3.97 -3.50
C GLU A 31 9.25 3.75 -2.99
N ARG A 32 9.58 4.26 -1.80
CA ARG A 32 10.87 4.02 -1.15
C ARG A 32 11.05 2.57 -0.72
N ALA A 33 10.01 1.93 -0.17
CA ALA A 33 10.08 0.55 0.29
C ALA A 33 10.24 -0.45 -0.87
N PHE A 34 9.60 -0.18 -2.01
CA PHE A 34 9.72 -1.01 -3.22
C PHE A 34 10.85 -0.54 -4.16
N GLU A 35 11.47 0.61 -3.87
CA GLU A 35 12.47 1.31 -4.69
C GLU A 35 12.01 1.50 -6.15
N CYS A 36 10.72 1.80 -6.33
CA CYS A 36 10.12 2.00 -7.64
C CYS A 36 8.95 2.99 -7.55
N GLN A 37 8.64 3.67 -8.65
CA GLN A 37 7.43 4.48 -8.72
C GLN A 37 6.20 3.59 -8.73
N ILE A 38 5.25 3.90 -7.86
CA ILE A 38 3.98 3.19 -7.78
C ILE A 38 2.95 3.94 -8.61
N PRO A 39 2.35 3.30 -9.64
CA PRO A 39 1.34 3.95 -10.45
C PRO A 39 0.06 4.21 -9.66
N GLN A 40 -0.67 5.25 -10.06
CA GLN A 40 -1.87 5.71 -9.35
C GLN A 40 -2.96 4.64 -9.25
N GLU A 41 -3.08 3.76 -10.26
CA GLU A 41 -4.04 2.65 -10.23
C GLU A 41 -3.82 1.71 -9.03
N ILE A 42 -2.57 1.56 -8.57
CA ILE A 42 -2.25 0.68 -7.45
C ILE A 42 -2.69 1.35 -6.16
N TYR A 43 -2.47 2.66 -6.02
CA TYR A 43 -3.01 3.41 -4.89
C TYR A 43 -4.53 3.35 -4.83
N GLN A 44 -5.22 3.50 -5.97
CA GLN A 44 -6.68 3.38 -6.04
C GLN A 44 -7.15 1.98 -5.60
N LYS A 45 -6.53 0.92 -6.14
CA LYS A 45 -6.82 -0.46 -5.72
C LYS A 45 -6.58 -0.66 -4.22
N LEU A 46 -5.49 -0.11 -3.67
CA LEU A 46 -5.22 -0.19 -2.22
C LEU A 46 -6.29 0.55 -1.41
N GLU A 47 -6.73 1.74 -1.85
CA GLU A 47 -7.79 2.52 -1.21
C GLU A 47 -9.15 1.78 -1.23
N GLU A 48 -9.50 1.14 -2.35
CA GLU A 48 -10.73 0.35 -2.47
C GLU A 48 -10.72 -0.87 -1.57
N GLU A 49 -9.61 -1.60 -1.49
CA GLU A 49 -9.51 -2.78 -0.63
C GLU A 49 -9.55 -2.40 0.85
N LEU A 50 -8.91 -1.29 1.25
CA LEU A 50 -8.99 -0.79 2.64
C LEU A 50 -10.39 -0.32 3.02
N LYS A 51 -11.19 0.16 2.06
CA LYS A 51 -12.60 0.52 2.29
C LYS A 51 -13.52 -0.68 2.47
N LYS A 52 -13.15 -1.84 1.94
CA LYS A 52 -13.97 -3.07 2.02
C LYS A 52 -13.79 -3.82 3.35
N ASP A 53 -12.69 -3.58 4.04
CA ASP A 53 -12.35 -4.19 5.34
C ASP A 53 -12.81 -3.33 6.55
N GLY A 54 -13.60 -2.28 6.30
CA GLY A 54 -14.15 -1.36 7.29
C GLY A 54 -15.66 -1.47 7.45
#